data_AF-A0A349F9R8-F1
#
_entry.id   AF-A0A349F9R8-F1
#
_cell.length_a   1.000
_cell.length_b   1.000
_cell.length_c   1.000
_cell.angle_alpha   90.00
_cell.angle_beta   90.00
_cell.angle_gamma   90.00
#
_symmetry.space_group_name_H-M   'P 1'
#
loop_
_entity.id
_entity.type
_entity.pdbx_description
1 polymer ?
#
loop_
_entity_poly.entity_id
_entity_poly.type
_entity_poly.pdbx_seq_one_letter_code
_entity_poly.pdbx_strand_id
1 'polypeptide(L)'
;STQGSFDFTAGADGIKSIIIDNQADVLDSLSSGNEALKWSDDSPAQSGTQFTYTAQTASGENVFTMVFDTASKTYQFTLIKALDHPTGDGQNSLEIGFEISVVDFDNDKSPSLPLDITVIDDIPTINTVEHLGVNEDDLSDGSSPNTAELTDSGQFGTTQGADSVVKYTLESTVDPVAGLKSGGVD
;
A
#
# COMPACT_ATOMS: atom_id res chain seq x y z
N SER A 1 -9.78 2.02 7.05
CA SER A 1 -10.72 3.04 6.52
C SER A 1 -10.54 4.33 7.29
N THR A 2 -10.76 5.46 6.63
CA THR A 2 -10.86 6.78 7.29
C THR A 2 -12.25 7.35 7.03
N GLN A 3 -12.73 8.17 7.95
CA GLN A 3 -14.08 8.74 7.93
C GLN A 3 -14.01 10.21 8.24
N GLY A 4 -14.90 10.99 7.64
CA GLY A 4 -15.07 12.39 7.98
C GLY A 4 -16.50 12.84 7.77
N SER A 5 -16.74 14.11 8.06
CA SER A 5 -18.03 14.78 7.85
C SER A 5 -17.82 15.99 6.94
N PHE A 6 -18.83 16.33 6.15
CA PHE A 6 -18.85 17.57 5.37
C PHE A 6 -20.13 18.33 5.70
N ASP A 7 -20.02 19.65 5.80
CA ASP A 7 -21.19 20.52 5.94
C ASP A 7 -21.60 21.06 4.58
N PHE A 8 -22.84 20.78 4.22
CA PHE A 8 -23.51 21.40 3.08
C PHE A 8 -24.80 22.06 3.57
N THR A 9 -25.11 23.19 2.93
CA THR A 9 -26.41 23.85 3.04
C THR A 9 -27.22 23.41 1.83
N ALA A 10 -28.21 22.56 2.06
CA ALA A 10 -29.16 22.22 1.01
C ALA A 10 -30.05 23.44 0.70
N GLY A 11 -30.54 23.52 -0.54
CA GLY A 11 -31.71 24.30 -0.87
C GLY A 11 -32.95 23.85 -0.08
N ALA A 12 -34.11 24.42 -0.38
CA ALA A 12 -35.35 24.13 0.36
C ALA A 12 -35.82 22.66 0.25
N ASP A 13 -35.25 21.89 -0.67
CA ASP A 13 -35.65 20.55 -1.08
C ASP A 13 -34.65 19.43 -0.70
N GLY A 14 -33.49 19.76 -0.15
CA GLY A 14 -32.50 18.77 0.31
C GLY A 14 -31.45 18.42 -0.75
N ILE A 15 -30.52 17.51 -0.43
CA ILE A 15 -29.52 17.04 -1.41
C ILE A 15 -29.98 15.78 -2.11
N LYS A 16 -29.99 15.81 -3.43
CA LYS A 16 -30.33 14.69 -4.31
C LYS A 16 -29.13 13.78 -4.56
N SER A 17 -27.93 14.31 -4.78
CA SER A 17 -26.73 13.51 -5.06
C SER A 17 -25.42 14.20 -4.70
N ILE A 18 -24.38 13.39 -4.47
CA ILE A 18 -22.99 13.83 -4.30
C ILE A 18 -22.16 13.27 -5.46
N ILE A 19 -21.41 14.15 -6.10
CA ILE A 19 -20.66 13.87 -7.33
C ILE A 19 -19.17 14.07 -7.07
N ILE A 20 -18.33 13.12 -7.52
CA ILE A 20 -16.90 13.38 -7.74
C ILE A 20 -16.77 14.03 -9.12
N ASP A 21 -16.34 15.28 -9.19
CA ASP A 21 -16.30 16.08 -10.42
C ASP A 21 -15.14 15.68 -11.33
N ASN A 22 -14.00 15.34 -10.74
CA ASN A 22 -12.77 14.94 -11.44
C ASN A 22 -12.67 13.41 -11.65
N GLN A 23 -13.81 12.73 -11.86
CA GLN A 23 -13.83 11.28 -12.08
C GLN A 23 -12.97 10.80 -13.26
N ALA A 24 -12.79 11.66 -14.26
CA ALA A 24 -12.13 11.31 -15.51
C ALA A 24 -10.60 11.16 -15.38
N ASP A 25 -9.98 11.80 -14.38
CA ASP A 25 -8.53 11.90 -14.24
C ASP A 25 -8.01 11.60 -12.83
N VAL A 26 -8.85 11.65 -11.79
CA VAL A 26 -8.43 11.40 -10.38
C VAL A 26 -7.77 10.04 -10.15
N LEU A 27 -7.99 9.06 -11.05
CA LEU A 27 -7.40 7.72 -10.98
C LEU A 27 -6.18 7.53 -11.90
N ASP A 28 -5.87 8.46 -12.80
CA ASP A 28 -4.91 8.25 -13.90
C ASP A 28 -3.50 7.94 -13.42
N SER A 29 -3.11 8.47 -12.25
CA SER A 29 -1.80 8.22 -11.64
C SER A 29 -1.78 7.06 -10.66
N LEU A 30 -2.90 6.37 -10.47
CA LEU A 30 -3.03 5.31 -9.47
C LEU A 30 -3.01 3.93 -10.14
N SER A 31 -2.31 3.00 -9.49
CA SER A 31 -2.31 1.59 -9.86
C SER A 31 -2.31 0.70 -8.61
N SER A 32 -2.64 -0.58 -8.80
CA SER A 32 -2.57 -1.61 -7.75
C SER A 32 -2.10 -2.92 -8.37
N GLY A 33 -0.95 -3.42 -7.95
CA GLY A 33 -0.34 -4.62 -8.55
C GLY A 33 0.15 -4.37 -9.98
N ASN A 34 0.60 -3.16 -10.27
CA ASN A 34 1.01 -2.65 -11.59
C ASN A 34 -0.13 -2.61 -12.63
N GLU A 35 -1.39 -2.67 -12.19
CA GLU A 35 -2.55 -2.47 -13.03
C GLU A 35 -3.18 -1.10 -12.77
N ALA A 36 -3.46 -0.33 -13.83
CA ALA A 36 -4.15 0.95 -13.74
C ALA A 36 -5.57 0.80 -13.16
N LEU A 37 -6.01 1.83 -12.45
CA LEU A 37 -7.35 1.87 -11.88
C LEU A 37 -8.37 2.49 -12.83
N LYS A 38 -9.63 2.06 -12.66
CA LYS A 38 -10.82 2.69 -13.23
C LYS A 38 -11.96 2.65 -12.23
N TRP A 39 -12.95 3.52 -12.40
CA TRP A 39 -14.23 3.34 -11.71
C TRP A 39 -14.93 2.07 -12.22
N SER A 40 -15.61 1.36 -11.31
CA SER A 40 -16.50 0.27 -11.69
C SER A 40 -17.65 0.78 -12.55
N ASP A 41 -18.18 -0.05 -13.44
CA ASP A 41 -19.24 0.36 -14.39
C ASP A 41 -20.56 0.72 -13.68
N ASP A 42 -20.75 0.27 -12.44
CA ASP A 42 -21.89 0.59 -11.58
C ASP A 42 -21.66 1.80 -10.67
N SER A 43 -20.48 2.44 -10.73
CA SER A 43 -20.17 3.63 -9.92
C SER A 43 -20.80 4.92 -10.51
N PRO A 44 -21.36 5.80 -9.66
CA PRO A 44 -21.70 5.55 -8.26
C PRO A 44 -22.91 4.63 -8.11
N ALA A 45 -22.79 3.60 -7.28
CA ALA A 45 -23.91 2.76 -6.88
C ALA A 45 -24.70 3.48 -5.77
N GLN A 46 -26.00 3.68 -5.98
CA GLN A 46 -26.85 4.36 -5.01
C GLN A 46 -27.69 3.38 -4.19
N SER A 47 -27.66 3.52 -2.86
CA SER A 47 -28.54 2.81 -1.92
C SER A 47 -29.14 3.79 -0.92
N GLY A 48 -30.40 4.19 -1.15
CA GLY A 48 -31.03 5.25 -0.35
C GLY A 48 -30.28 6.57 -0.47
N THR A 49 -29.74 7.06 0.65
CA THR A 49 -28.96 8.31 0.74
C THR A 49 -27.46 8.11 0.53
N GLN A 50 -27.02 6.86 0.31
CA GLN A 50 -25.63 6.51 0.15
C GLN A 50 -25.23 6.40 -1.33
N PHE A 51 -24.09 7.00 -1.67
CA PHE A 51 -23.46 6.98 -2.99
C PHE A 51 -22.08 6.34 -2.86
N THR A 52 -21.88 5.19 -3.50
CA THR A 52 -20.64 4.41 -3.42
C THR A 52 -19.91 4.44 -4.75
N TYR A 53 -18.72 5.00 -4.74
CA TYR A 53 -17.77 4.94 -5.84
C TYR A 53 -16.76 3.83 -5.55
N THR A 54 -16.57 2.92 -6.49
CA THR A 54 -15.65 1.79 -6.37
C THR A 54 -14.56 1.91 -7.43
N ALA A 55 -13.31 2.10 -6.99
CA ALA A 55 -12.16 2.02 -7.87
C ALA A 55 -11.71 0.56 -7.95
N GLN A 56 -11.48 0.07 -9.16
CA GLN A 56 -11.07 -1.30 -9.45
C GLN A 56 -9.92 -1.33 -10.45
N THR A 57 -9.13 -2.39 -10.43
CA THR A 57 -8.14 -2.66 -11.47
C THR A 57 -8.82 -2.87 -12.83
N ALA A 58 -8.05 -2.75 -13.92
CA ALA A 58 -8.51 -3.12 -15.25
C ALA A 58 -9.04 -4.58 -15.31
N SER A 59 -8.46 -5.49 -14.52
CA SER A 59 -8.90 -6.88 -14.34
C SER A 59 -10.19 -7.05 -13.51
N GLY A 60 -10.68 -6.01 -12.86
CA GLY A 60 -11.96 -6.00 -12.13
C GLY A 60 -11.86 -6.30 -10.63
N GLU A 61 -10.68 -6.20 -10.03
CA GLU A 61 -10.51 -6.33 -8.59
C GLU A 61 -10.71 -4.99 -7.90
N ASN A 62 -11.57 -4.95 -6.87
CA ASN A 62 -11.81 -3.72 -6.10
C ASN A 62 -10.56 -3.32 -5.30
N VAL A 63 -10.18 -2.04 -5.40
CA VAL A 63 -8.98 -1.49 -4.75
C VAL A 63 -9.35 -0.57 -3.60
N PHE A 64 -10.32 0.32 -3.79
CA PHE A 64 -10.89 1.09 -2.69
C PHE A 64 -12.34 1.50 -2.99
N THR A 65 -13.04 1.93 -1.94
CA THR A 65 -14.35 2.56 -2.05
C THR A 65 -14.37 3.94 -1.41
N MET A 66 -15.12 4.85 -2.04
CA MET A 66 -15.47 6.15 -1.49
C MET A 66 -16.99 6.23 -1.36
N VAL A 67 -17.46 6.36 -0.13
CA VAL A 67 -18.87 6.30 0.21
C VAL A 67 -19.30 7.64 0.78
N PHE A 68 -20.31 8.28 0.20
CA PHE A 68 -20.92 9.50 0.72
C PHE A 68 -22.35 9.22 1.19
N ASP A 69 -22.76 9.80 2.31
CA ASP A 69 -24.14 9.70 2.81
C ASP A 69 -24.72 11.09 3.05
N THR A 70 -25.77 11.43 2.30
CA THR A 70 -26.46 12.72 2.41
C THR A 70 -27.31 12.84 3.66
N ALA A 71 -27.74 11.74 4.29
CA ALA A 71 -28.55 11.79 5.51
C ALA A 71 -27.70 12.16 6.73
N SER A 72 -26.57 11.47 6.89
CA SER A 72 -25.64 11.70 8.01
C SER A 72 -24.62 12.80 7.74
N LYS A 73 -24.50 13.25 6.49
CA LYS A 73 -23.46 14.19 6.02
C LYS A 73 -22.04 13.68 6.26
N THR A 74 -21.85 12.38 6.07
CA THR A 74 -20.57 11.70 6.30
C THR A 74 -20.02 11.11 5.02
N TYR A 75 -18.70 10.92 5.02
CA TYR A 75 -18.00 10.15 4.00
C TYR A 75 -17.08 9.10 4.65
N GLN A 76 -16.82 8.05 3.89
CA GLN A 76 -15.93 6.98 4.29
C GLN A 76 -15.08 6.54 3.09
N PHE A 77 -13.77 6.55 3.29
CA PHE A 77 -12.81 5.94 2.37
C PHE A 77 -12.33 4.61 2.94
N THR A 78 -12.42 3.55 2.14
CA THR A 78 -11.96 2.22 2.52
C THR A 78 -10.98 1.69 1.47
N LEU A 79 -9.71 1.56 1.86
CA LEU A 79 -8.71 0.83 1.09
C LEU A 79 -8.96 -0.68 1.26
N ILE A 80 -9.16 -1.39 0.15
CA ILE A 80 -9.44 -2.82 0.07
C ILE A 80 -8.19 -3.59 -0.35
N LYS A 81 -7.42 -3.02 -1.28
CA LYS A 81 -6.16 -3.56 -1.80
C LYS A 81 -5.10 -2.47 -1.78
N ALA A 82 -3.83 -2.84 -1.67
CA ALA A 82 -2.73 -1.90 -1.70
C ALA A 82 -2.67 -1.14 -3.04
N LEU A 83 -2.32 0.14 -2.97
CA LEU A 83 -1.93 0.92 -4.14
C LEU A 83 -0.44 0.78 -4.35
N ASP A 84 0.02 0.89 -5.60
CA ASP A 84 1.44 0.92 -5.90
C ASP A 84 1.99 2.31 -5.62
N HIS A 85 3.03 2.40 -4.79
CA HIS A 85 3.70 3.65 -4.47
C HIS A 85 4.89 3.91 -5.40
N PRO A 86 5.28 5.18 -5.59
CA PRO A 86 6.51 5.50 -6.31
C PRO A 86 7.72 4.84 -5.66
N THR A 87 8.65 4.34 -6.47
CA THR A 87 9.89 3.74 -5.97
C THR A 87 10.74 4.79 -5.24
N GLY A 88 11.03 4.58 -3.96
CA GLY A 88 11.92 5.40 -3.15
C GLY A 88 12.23 4.74 -1.82
N ASP A 89 13.45 4.90 -1.30
CA ASP A 89 13.84 4.36 0.00
C ASP A 89 13.10 5.10 1.12
N GLY A 90 12.08 4.48 1.74
CA GLY A 90 11.38 5.06 2.88
C GLY A 90 9.86 4.86 2.85
N GLN A 91 9.17 5.39 3.87
CA GLN A 91 7.71 5.47 3.86
C GLN A 91 7.30 6.48 2.80
N ASN A 92 6.53 6.04 1.81
CA ASN A 92 5.99 6.89 0.76
C ASN A 92 4.53 7.22 1.07
N SER A 93 4.04 8.36 0.59
CA SER A 93 2.63 8.72 0.69
C SER A 93 2.07 9.01 -0.69
N LEU A 94 0.93 8.41 -1.00
CA LEU A 94 0.10 8.76 -2.15
C LEU A 94 -1.01 9.69 -1.69
N GLU A 95 -1.19 10.79 -2.39
CA GLU A 95 -2.30 11.72 -2.17
C GLU A 95 -3.31 11.57 -3.30
N ILE A 96 -4.59 11.41 -2.93
CA ILE A 96 -5.71 11.31 -3.85
C ILE A 96 -6.61 12.52 -3.61
N GLY A 97 -6.56 13.49 -4.52
CA GLY A 97 -7.34 14.72 -4.44
C GLY A 97 -8.66 14.60 -5.18
N PHE A 98 -9.75 14.32 -4.45
CA PHE A 98 -11.10 14.32 -5.02
C PHE A 98 -11.65 15.74 -5.08
N GLU A 99 -12.32 16.10 -6.17
CA GLU A 99 -13.17 17.28 -6.22
C GLU A 99 -14.62 16.86 -6.08
N ILE A 100 -15.33 17.35 -5.06
CA ILE A 100 -16.71 16.95 -4.78
C ILE A 100 -17.70 18.11 -4.90
N SER A 101 -18.89 17.82 -5.40
CA SER A 101 -20.02 18.75 -5.41
C SER A 101 -21.32 18.05 -5.04
N VAL A 102 -22.33 18.85 -4.70
CA VAL A 102 -23.68 18.36 -4.41
C VAL A 102 -24.68 18.92 -5.42
N VAL A 103 -25.72 18.14 -5.70
CA VAL A 103 -26.87 18.55 -6.52
C VAL A 103 -28.14 18.34 -5.69
N ASP A 104 -29.06 19.30 -5.69
CA ASP A 104 -30.36 19.22 -5.02
C ASP A 104 -31.48 18.70 -5.96
N PHE A 105 -32.73 18.76 -5.53
CA PHE A 105 -33.84 18.13 -6.26
C PHE A 105 -34.37 18.95 -7.44
N ASP A 106 -34.13 20.26 -7.47
CA ASP A 106 -34.37 21.11 -8.63
C ASP A 106 -33.17 21.20 -9.60
N ASN A 107 -32.05 20.55 -9.23
CA ASN A 107 -30.81 20.37 -9.99
C ASN A 107 -29.86 21.58 -9.98
N ASP A 108 -29.96 22.43 -8.96
CA ASP A 108 -28.90 23.37 -8.65
C ASP A 108 -27.66 22.60 -8.15
N LYS A 109 -26.49 22.99 -8.66
CA LYS A 109 -25.21 22.36 -8.36
C LYS A 109 -24.33 23.30 -7.53
N SER A 110 -23.74 22.80 -6.46
CA SER A 110 -22.76 23.57 -5.68
C SER A 110 -21.45 23.78 -6.45
N PRO A 111 -20.63 24.78 -6.06
CA PRO A 111 -19.21 24.77 -6.40
C PRO A 111 -18.54 23.47 -5.92
N SER A 112 -17.47 23.07 -6.61
CA SER A 112 -16.64 21.94 -6.23
C SER A 112 -15.76 22.27 -5.02
N LEU A 113 -15.55 21.28 -4.14
CA LEU A 113 -14.71 21.37 -2.95
C LEU A 113 -13.64 20.27 -3.01
N PRO A 114 -12.36 20.58 -2.69
CA PRO A 114 -11.32 19.55 -2.62
C PRO A 114 -11.49 18.67 -1.38
N LEU A 115 -11.19 17.38 -1.55
CA LEU A 115 -11.15 16.36 -0.51
C LEU A 115 -9.94 15.46 -0.74
N ASP A 116 -8.88 15.71 0.01
CA ASP A 116 -7.62 14.98 -0.10
C ASP A 116 -7.60 13.76 0.82
N ILE A 117 -7.18 12.62 0.27
CA ILE A 117 -6.99 11.36 1.00
C ILE A 117 -5.51 10.96 0.89
N THR A 118 -4.85 10.77 2.03
CA THR A 118 -3.47 10.29 2.08
C THR A 118 -3.42 8.78 2.36
N VAL A 119 -2.77 8.03 1.47
CA VAL A 119 -2.48 6.59 1.61
C VAL A 119 -0.99 6.42 1.85
N ILE A 120 -0.63 5.93 3.04
CA ILE A 120 0.77 5.76 3.47
C ILE A 120 1.23 4.33 3.18
N ASP A 121 2.40 4.21 2.58
CA ASP A 121 3.15 2.97 2.40
C ASP A 121 4.08 2.70 3.57
N ASP A 122 4.28 1.43 3.89
CA ASP A 122 5.19 0.97 4.93
C ASP A 122 6.46 0.33 4.36
N ILE A 123 7.57 0.54 5.06
CA ILE A 123 8.87 0.01 4.65
C ILE A 123 8.94 -1.48 5.03
N PRO A 124 9.33 -2.39 4.12
CA PRO A 124 9.55 -3.78 4.49
C PRO A 124 10.71 -3.95 5.48
N THR A 125 10.58 -4.85 6.44
CA THR A 125 11.58 -5.10 7.48
C THR A 125 12.08 -6.54 7.49
N ILE A 126 13.40 -6.74 7.67
CA ILE A 126 13.97 -8.04 8.04
C ILE A 126 13.85 -8.18 9.55
N ASN A 127 13.09 -9.18 10.01
CA ASN A 127 12.77 -9.32 11.43
C ASN A 127 13.72 -10.31 12.14
N THR A 128 14.16 -11.34 11.43
CA THR A 128 14.99 -12.42 11.97
C THR A 128 15.99 -12.90 10.94
N VAL A 129 17.19 -13.22 11.41
CA VAL A 129 18.25 -13.87 10.64
C VAL A 129 18.80 -15.00 11.51
N GLU A 130 18.84 -16.22 10.98
CA GLU A 130 19.49 -17.34 11.65
C GLU A 130 21.01 -17.19 11.60
N HIS A 131 21.67 -17.39 12.75
CA HIS A 131 23.13 -17.38 12.83
C HIS A 131 23.67 -18.68 12.27
N LEU A 132 24.62 -18.58 11.34
CA LEU A 132 25.26 -19.73 10.70
C LEU A 132 26.72 -19.86 11.11
N GLY A 133 27.21 -21.09 11.27
CA GLY A 133 28.58 -21.38 11.65
C GLY A 133 29.05 -22.74 11.15
N VAL A 134 30.29 -22.77 10.67
CA VAL A 134 31.02 -23.99 10.31
C VAL A 134 32.33 -24.02 11.08
N ASN A 135 32.85 -25.21 11.38
CA ASN A 135 34.11 -25.36 12.09
C ASN A 135 35.21 -25.85 11.15
N GLU A 136 36.36 -25.16 11.15
CA GLU A 136 37.49 -25.53 10.30
C GLU A 136 38.15 -26.84 10.74
N ASP A 137 38.03 -27.25 12.00
CA ASP A 137 38.58 -28.52 12.47
C ASP A 137 37.85 -29.76 11.91
N ASP A 138 36.69 -29.56 11.30
CA ASP A 138 35.88 -30.58 10.62
C ASP A 138 36.27 -30.74 9.13
N LEU A 139 37.25 -29.96 8.64
CA LEU A 139 37.84 -30.18 7.32
C LEU A 139 38.50 -31.55 7.21
N SER A 140 38.67 -32.05 5.98
CA SER A 140 39.28 -33.37 5.72
C SER A 140 40.72 -33.52 6.24
N ASP A 141 41.43 -32.41 6.45
CA ASP A 141 42.76 -32.30 7.06
C ASP A 141 42.71 -31.69 8.48
N GLY A 142 41.50 -31.47 9.00
CA GLY A 142 41.23 -30.90 10.31
C GLY A 142 41.52 -31.86 11.47
N SER A 143 41.47 -31.33 12.69
CA SER A 143 41.82 -32.06 13.91
C SER A 143 40.64 -32.71 14.63
N SER A 144 39.41 -32.49 14.16
CA SER A 144 38.20 -33.02 14.80
C SER A 144 38.14 -34.55 14.61
N PRO A 145 38.03 -35.34 15.70
CA PRO A 145 37.85 -36.79 15.58
C PRO A 145 36.44 -37.17 15.09
N ASN A 146 35.50 -36.21 15.08
CA ASN A 146 34.10 -36.38 14.70
C ASN A 146 33.69 -35.24 13.77
N THR A 147 34.09 -35.33 12.49
CA THR A 147 33.80 -34.31 11.48
C THR A 147 32.29 -34.08 11.32
N ALA A 148 31.84 -32.84 11.52
CA ALA A 148 30.48 -32.41 11.18
C ALA A 148 30.36 -31.94 9.71
N GLU A 149 29.13 -31.59 9.30
CA GLU A 149 28.88 -31.03 7.97
C GLU A 149 29.51 -29.62 7.85
N LEU A 150 30.23 -29.38 6.75
CA LEU A 150 30.89 -28.10 6.46
C LEU A 150 29.96 -27.09 5.75
N THR A 151 28.67 -27.38 5.77
CA THR A 151 27.64 -26.51 5.20
C THR A 151 26.64 -26.20 6.28
N ASP A 152 26.42 -24.91 6.51
CA ASP A 152 25.33 -24.43 7.34
C ASP A 152 24.40 -23.55 6.50
N SER A 153 23.10 -23.67 6.73
CA SER A 153 22.08 -22.97 5.96
C SER A 153 21.00 -22.46 6.90
N GLY A 154 20.52 -21.24 6.65
CA GLY A 154 19.47 -20.64 7.45
C GLY A 154 18.49 -19.85 6.62
N GLN A 155 17.44 -19.42 7.28
CA GLN A 155 16.39 -18.59 6.69
C GLN A 155 16.40 -17.20 7.32
N PHE A 156 16.00 -16.20 6.53
CA PHE A 156 15.63 -14.89 7.05
C PHE A 156 14.14 -14.68 6.85
N GLY A 157 13.51 -14.06 7.85
CA GLY A 157 12.09 -13.74 7.84
C GLY A 157 11.87 -12.25 7.57
N THR A 158 10.91 -11.93 6.71
CA THR A 158 10.61 -10.56 6.29
C THR A 158 9.14 -10.23 6.50
N THR A 159 8.84 -9.01 6.94
CA THR A 159 7.50 -8.43 6.79
C THR A 159 7.51 -7.64 5.49
N GLN A 160 6.62 -8.01 4.56
CA GLN A 160 6.42 -7.22 3.35
C GLN A 160 5.60 -5.97 3.67
N GLY A 161 5.94 -4.85 3.05
CA GLY A 161 5.07 -3.68 3.02
C GLY A 161 3.89 -3.85 2.05
N ALA A 162 3.14 -2.78 1.80
CA ALA A 162 1.94 -2.79 0.98
C ALA A 162 2.19 -3.18 -0.49
N ASP A 163 3.40 -2.92 -1.03
CA ASP A 163 3.76 -3.09 -2.45
C ASP A 163 4.66 -4.31 -2.75
N SER A 164 4.86 -5.20 -1.77
CA SER A 164 5.72 -6.40 -1.83
C SER A 164 7.23 -6.11 -1.94
N VAL A 165 8.06 -7.03 -1.44
CA VAL A 165 9.52 -6.86 -1.48
C VAL A 165 10.06 -7.13 -2.88
N VAL A 166 10.66 -6.11 -3.50
CA VAL A 166 11.23 -6.22 -4.86
C VAL A 166 12.70 -6.66 -4.86
N LYS A 167 13.46 -6.41 -3.78
CA LYS A 167 14.90 -6.73 -3.74
C LYS A 167 15.41 -7.02 -2.32
N TYR A 168 16.22 -8.08 -2.20
CA TYR A 168 17.12 -8.30 -1.08
C TYR A 168 18.55 -7.94 -1.50
N THR A 169 19.23 -7.11 -0.72
CA THR A 169 20.65 -6.80 -0.93
C THR A 169 21.42 -7.15 0.33
N LEU A 170 22.50 -7.91 0.17
CA LEU A 170 23.50 -8.11 1.22
C LEU A 170 24.50 -6.96 1.13
N GLU A 171 24.47 -6.05 2.09
CA GLU A 171 25.54 -5.07 2.26
C GLU A 171 26.47 -5.52 3.39
N SER A 172 27.74 -5.77 3.04
CA SER A 172 28.78 -6.07 4.00
C SER A 172 29.42 -4.75 4.44
N THR A 173 29.13 -4.29 5.66
CA THR A 173 29.68 -3.04 6.22
C THR A 173 31.05 -3.23 6.86
N VAL A 174 31.53 -4.47 6.92
CA VAL A 174 32.87 -4.90 7.35
C VAL A 174 33.37 -5.93 6.34
N ASP A 175 34.68 -6.01 6.10
CA ASP A 175 35.25 -7.11 5.30
C ASP A 175 34.97 -8.42 6.04
N PRO A 176 34.02 -9.26 5.57
CA PRO A 176 33.50 -10.38 6.35
C PRO A 176 34.52 -11.50 6.52
N VAL A 177 35.65 -11.42 5.80
CA VAL A 177 36.76 -12.37 5.89
C VAL A 177 38.02 -11.74 6.51
N ALA A 178 37.98 -10.47 6.92
CA ALA A 178 39.12 -9.83 7.58
C ALA A 178 39.43 -10.50 8.92
N GLY A 179 40.63 -11.06 9.02
CA GLY A 179 41.09 -11.78 10.21
C GLY A 179 40.83 -13.28 10.20
N LEU A 180 40.15 -13.82 9.17
CA LEU A 180 40.11 -15.26 8.95
C LEU A 180 41.48 -15.74 8.45
N LYS A 181 42.01 -16.80 9.09
CA LYS A 181 43.29 -17.40 8.75
C LYS A 181 43.07 -18.86 8.37
N SER A 182 43.14 -19.19 7.10
CA SER A 182 43.13 -20.58 6.65
C SER A 182 44.38 -21.30 7.20
N GLY A 183 44.17 -22.30 8.07
CA GLY A 183 45.26 -23.10 8.64
C GLY A 183 46.04 -22.44 9.78
N GLY A 184 45.55 -21.34 10.35
CA GLY A 184 46.07 -20.77 11.60
C GLY A 184 47.41 -20.02 11.53
N VAL A 185 47.86 -19.57 10.35
CA VAL A 185 49.10 -18.79 10.20
C VAL A 185 48.77 -17.37 9.73
N ASP A 186 49.40 -16.36 10.36
CA ASP A 186 49.36 -14.95 9.94
C ASP A 186 49.85 -14.74 8.49
#